data_AF-A0A447TLK9-F1
#
_entry.id   AF-A0A447TLK9-F1
#
_cell.length_a   1.000
_cell.length_b   1.000
_cell.length_c   1.000
_cell.angle_alpha   90.00
_cell.angle_beta   90.00
_cell.angle_gamma   90.00
#
_symmetry.space_group_name_H-M   'P 1'
#
loop_
_entity.id
_entity.type
_entity.pdbx_description
1 polymer ?
#
loop_
_entity_poly.entity_id
_entity_poly.type
_entity_poly.pdbx_seq_one_letter_code
_entity_poly.pdbx_strand_id
1 'polypeptide(L)'
;MLSHGYYDAYYLKAQKVRRLIANDFKAAFEQCDVILGPVAPTAAFNIGEKSGDPVQMYLSDIYTLSVNLAGLPGMSVPAGFAANGRPIGLQIIGNYFAEARMLNVAHQFQQATDWHAKAPAL
;
A
#
# COMPACT_ATOMS: atom_id res chain seq x y z
N MET A 1 14.55 -33.98 4.06
CA MET A 1 13.17 -34.05 4.59
C MET A 1 13.05 -33.08 5.76
N LEU A 2 12.71 -31.81 5.51
CA LEU A 2 12.63 -30.76 6.54
C LEU A 2 11.41 -29.86 6.27
N SER A 3 10.22 -30.41 6.04
CA SER A 3 9.02 -29.57 5.85
C SER A 3 7.72 -30.37 5.91
N HIS A 4 7.37 -30.95 7.06
CA HIS A 4 5.99 -31.42 7.30
C HIS A 4 5.41 -30.81 8.58
N GLY A 5 6.19 -30.69 9.66
CA GLY A 5 5.71 -30.02 10.90
C GLY A 5 5.69 -28.48 10.84
N TYR A 6 6.55 -27.85 10.04
CA TYR A 6 6.61 -26.39 9.90
C TYR A 6 5.60 -25.83 8.90
N TYR A 7 5.07 -26.68 8.01
CA TYR A 7 4.12 -26.28 6.97
C TYR A 7 2.78 -25.87 7.59
N ASP A 8 2.22 -26.68 8.48
CA ASP A 8 0.93 -26.39 9.10
C ASP A 8 0.99 -25.25 10.12
N ALA A 9 2.09 -25.13 10.87
CA ALA A 9 2.19 -24.10 11.91
C ALA A 9 2.38 -22.68 11.34
N TYR A 10 3.08 -22.54 10.21
CA TYR A 10 3.39 -21.24 9.62
C TYR A 10 2.53 -20.94 8.38
N TYR A 11 2.36 -21.88 7.45
CA TYR A 11 1.64 -21.65 6.20
C TYR A 11 0.12 -21.62 6.39
N LEU A 12 -0.43 -22.59 7.14
CA LEU A 12 -1.86 -22.64 7.46
C LEU A 12 -2.26 -21.45 8.37
N LYS A 13 -1.38 -21.03 9.28
CA LYS A 13 -1.58 -19.82 10.09
C LYS A 13 -1.54 -18.55 9.22
N ALA A 14 -0.60 -18.44 8.29
CA ALA A 14 -0.54 -17.33 7.34
C ALA A 14 -1.80 -17.26 6.43
N GLN A 15 -2.33 -18.41 5.98
CA GLN A 15 -3.58 -18.43 5.21
C GLN A 15 -4.80 -17.97 6.03
N LYS A 16 -4.87 -18.35 7.31
CA LYS A 16 -5.93 -17.85 8.22
C LYS A 16 -5.83 -16.34 8.40
N VAL A 17 -4.62 -15.82 8.62
CA VAL A 17 -4.38 -14.36 8.71
C VAL A 17 -4.77 -13.66 7.42
N ARG A 18 -4.40 -14.20 6.25
CA ARG A 18 -4.82 -13.66 4.94
C ARG A 18 -6.34 -13.55 4.82
N ARG A 19 -7.09 -14.55 5.32
CA ARG A 19 -8.56 -14.53 5.31
C ARG A 19 -9.14 -13.50 6.28
N LEU A 20 -8.54 -13.31 7.44
CA LEU A 20 -8.94 -12.24 8.37
C LEU A 20 -8.73 -10.86 7.74
N ILE A 21 -7.57 -10.61 7.14
CA ILE A 21 -7.27 -9.36 6.42
C ILE A 21 -8.31 -9.09 5.31
N ALA A 22 -8.64 -10.11 4.50
CA ALA A 22 -9.65 -9.96 3.45
C ALA A 22 -11.04 -9.64 4.00
N ASN A 23 -11.42 -10.22 5.15
CA ASN A 23 -12.69 -9.92 5.81
C ASN A 23 -12.72 -8.50 6.37
N ASP A 24 -11.62 -8.02 6.95
CA ASP A 24 -11.52 -6.65 7.47
C ASP A 24 -11.68 -5.62 6.35
N PHE A 25 -11.05 -5.84 5.20
CA PHE A 25 -11.28 -5.01 4.02
C PHE A 25 -12.72 -5.07 3.54
N LYS A 26 -13.32 -6.26 3.49
CA LYS A 26 -14.73 -6.41 3.09
C LYS A 26 -15.65 -5.59 4.01
N ALA A 27 -15.46 -5.67 5.33
CA ALA A 27 -16.22 -4.92 6.30
C ALA A 27 -15.99 -3.40 6.18
N ALA A 28 -14.76 -2.97 5.87
CA ALA A 28 -14.47 -1.57 5.60
C ALA A 28 -15.22 -1.07 4.34
N PHE A 29 -15.27 -1.88 3.28
CA PHE A 29 -16.00 -1.54 2.05
C PHE A 29 -17.53 -1.55 2.19
N GLU A 30 -18.09 -2.07 3.27
CA GLU A 30 -19.52 -1.89 3.59
C GLU A 30 -19.82 -0.45 4.05
N GLN A 31 -18.80 0.28 4.54
CA GLN A 31 -18.94 1.64 5.06
C GLN A 31 -18.31 2.70 4.16
N CYS A 32 -17.47 2.31 3.20
CA CYS A 32 -16.80 3.23 2.29
C CYS A 32 -16.64 2.62 0.89
N ASP A 33 -16.56 3.48 -0.13
CA ASP A 33 -16.39 3.04 -1.51
C ASP A 33 -14.93 2.80 -1.89
N VAL A 34 -14.01 3.51 -1.24
CA VAL A 34 -12.57 3.55 -1.51
C VAL A 34 -11.84 3.83 -0.20
N ILE A 35 -10.72 3.16 0.03
CA ILE A 35 -9.86 3.39 1.20
C ILE A 35 -8.64 4.20 0.73
N LEU A 36 -8.30 5.24 1.49
CA LEU A 36 -7.16 6.12 1.22
C LEU A 36 -6.16 6.03 2.37
N GLY A 37 -4.86 5.98 2.06
CA GLY A 37 -3.79 5.96 3.05
C GLY A 37 -2.44 6.34 2.46
N PRO A 38 -1.40 6.58 3.27
CA PRO A 38 -0.06 6.79 2.74
C PRO A 38 0.50 5.51 2.14
N VAL A 39 1.17 5.59 0.98
CA VAL A 39 1.81 4.42 0.33
C VAL A 39 2.97 3.88 1.16
N ALA A 40 3.66 4.78 1.85
CA ALA A 40 4.79 4.45 2.70
C ALA A 40 4.70 5.22 4.02
N PRO A 41 5.15 4.63 5.15
CA PRO A 41 5.16 5.29 6.46
C PRO A 41 6.08 6.52 6.50
N THR A 42 7.06 6.60 5.60
CA THR A 42 8.03 7.69 5.53
C THR A 42 8.23 8.15 4.10
N ALA A 43 8.66 9.40 3.92
CA ALA A 43 9.20 9.85 2.64
C ALA A 43 10.40 8.98 2.23
N ALA A 44 10.75 8.99 0.94
CA ALA A 44 11.88 8.22 0.42
C ALA A 44 13.14 8.44 1.28
N PHE A 45 13.87 7.35 1.56
CA PHE A 45 15.11 7.34 2.35
C PHE A 45 16.34 7.32 1.43
N ASN A 46 17.51 7.70 1.94
CA ASN A 46 18.76 7.67 1.19
C ASN A 46 19.22 6.24 0.92
N ILE A 47 19.98 6.05 -0.16
CA ILE A 47 20.70 4.80 -0.42
C ILE A 47 21.66 4.56 0.76
N GLY A 48 21.59 3.38 1.37
CA GLY A 48 22.41 3.04 2.54
C GLY A 48 21.72 3.21 3.91
N GLU A 49 20.66 4.01 3.98
CA GLU A 49 20.07 4.45 5.26
C GLU A 49 19.34 3.32 6.01
N LYS A 50 18.87 2.29 5.28
CA LYS A 50 18.24 1.08 5.83
C LYS A 50 19.05 -0.21 5.62
N SER A 51 20.33 -0.10 5.25
CA SER A 51 21.16 -1.26 4.88
C SER A 51 21.64 -2.09 6.06
N GLY A 52 21.52 -1.58 7.30
CA GLY A 52 21.98 -2.26 8.51
C GLY A 52 21.01 -3.32 9.07
N ASP A 53 19.74 -3.28 8.69
CA ASP A 53 18.72 -4.22 9.18
C ASP A 53 17.74 -4.58 8.05
N PRO A 54 17.78 -5.81 7.52
CA PRO A 54 16.84 -6.25 6.48
C PRO A 54 15.37 -6.18 6.94
N VAL A 55 15.09 -6.17 8.25
CA VAL A 55 13.74 -6.01 8.79
C VAL A 55 13.19 -4.60 8.57
N GLN A 56 14.03 -3.58 8.64
CA GLN A 56 13.65 -2.18 8.37
C GLN A 56 13.18 -1.96 6.92
N MET A 57 13.67 -2.78 5.99
CA MET A 57 13.22 -2.76 4.61
C MET A 57 11.79 -3.31 4.50
N TYR A 58 11.48 -4.45 5.14
CA TYR A 58 10.13 -5.04 5.16
C TYR A 58 9.09 -4.12 5.80
N LEU A 59 9.48 -3.33 6.81
CA LEU A 59 8.57 -2.35 7.43
C LEU A 59 8.14 -1.23 6.47
N SER A 60 8.90 -1.00 5.39
CA SER A 60 8.55 0.02 4.39
C SER A 60 7.32 -0.36 3.57
N ASP A 61 7.03 -1.65 3.45
CA ASP A 61 5.94 -2.20 2.62
C ASP A 61 4.71 -2.65 3.43
N ILE A 62 4.64 -2.35 4.73
CA ILE A 62 3.54 -2.81 5.61
C ILE A 62 2.15 -2.44 5.04
N TYR A 63 2.02 -1.24 4.48
CA TYR A 63 0.73 -0.75 3.97
C TYR A 63 0.37 -1.31 2.59
N THR A 64 1.35 -1.69 1.78
CA THR A 64 1.13 -2.22 0.43
C THR A 64 0.92 -3.73 0.42
N LEU A 65 1.55 -4.46 1.34
CA LEU A 65 1.43 -5.93 1.45
C LEU A 65 0.01 -6.40 1.77
N SER A 66 -0.69 -5.68 2.64
CA SER A 66 -2.05 -6.02 3.07
C SER A 66 -3.04 -6.07 1.90
N VAL A 67 -2.87 -5.15 0.94
CA VAL A 67 -3.69 -5.06 -0.28
C VAL A 67 -3.44 -6.23 -1.22
N ASN A 68 -2.17 -6.60 -1.42
CA ASN A 68 -1.79 -7.75 -2.24
C ASN A 68 -2.30 -9.07 -1.65
N LEU A 69 -2.25 -9.21 -0.32
CA LEU A 69 -2.77 -10.38 0.38
C LEU A 69 -4.30 -10.50 0.26
N ALA A 70 -5.01 -9.38 0.33
CA ALA A 70 -6.46 -9.32 0.10
C ALA A 70 -6.84 -9.51 -1.38
N GLY A 71 -5.91 -9.29 -2.32
CA GLY A 71 -6.18 -9.39 -3.76
C GLY A 71 -7.02 -8.22 -4.30
N LEU A 72 -6.89 -7.05 -3.67
CA LEU A 72 -7.64 -5.84 -4.02
C LEU A 72 -6.87 -4.97 -5.01
N PRO A 73 -7.56 -4.22 -5.88
CA PRO A 73 -6.91 -3.21 -6.70
C PRO A 73 -6.40 -2.06 -5.82
N GLY A 74 -5.15 -1.65 -6.03
CA GLY A 74 -4.55 -0.50 -5.38
C GLY A 74 -3.74 0.33 -6.38
N MET A 75 -3.76 1.65 -6.22
CA MET A 75 -2.93 2.56 -7.00
C MET A 75 -2.24 3.58 -6.08
N SER A 76 -1.12 4.11 -6.55
CA SER A 76 -0.39 5.20 -5.91
C SER A 76 -0.50 6.46 -6.77
N VAL A 77 -0.86 7.59 -6.17
CA VAL A 77 -0.88 8.91 -6.80
C VAL A 77 0.04 9.89 -6.07
N PRO A 78 0.74 10.80 -6.78
CA PRO A 78 1.56 11.82 -6.13
C PRO A 78 0.69 12.76 -5.29
N ALA A 79 1.00 12.92 -4.01
CA ALA A 79 0.20 13.70 -3.06
C ALA A 79 0.97 14.82 -2.37
N GLY A 80 2.16 15.16 -2.87
CA GLY A 80 2.96 16.28 -2.38
C GLY A 80 4.43 15.95 -2.25
N PHE A 81 5.13 16.84 -1.54
CA PHE A 81 6.54 16.68 -1.21
C PHE A 81 6.74 16.81 0.30
N ALA A 82 7.60 15.97 0.85
CA ALA A 82 8.04 16.08 2.23
C ALA A 82 8.96 17.30 2.42
N ALA A 83 9.23 17.67 3.67
CA ALA A 83 10.10 18.80 4.02
C ALA A 83 11.52 18.69 3.40
N ASN A 84 11.96 17.48 3.07
CA ASN A 84 13.23 17.20 2.39
C ASN A 84 13.14 17.25 0.85
N GLY A 85 12.03 17.75 0.29
CA GLY A 85 11.82 17.87 -1.15
C GLY A 85 11.52 16.55 -1.87
N ARG A 86 11.27 15.44 -1.14
CA ARG A 86 11.00 14.13 -1.74
C ARG A 86 9.52 13.90 -1.96
N PRO A 87 9.11 13.24 -3.07
CA PRO A 87 7.70 13.00 -3.35
C PRO A 87 7.06 12.07 -2.31
N ILE A 88 5.81 12.38 -1.96
CA ILE A 88 4.94 11.56 -1.11
C ILE A 88 3.84 10.97 -1.98
N GLY A 89 3.56 9.68 -1.82
CA GLY A 89 2.47 8.98 -2.50
C GLY A 89 1.26 8.76 -1.60
N LEU A 90 0.07 9.00 -2.14
CA LEU A 90 -1.21 8.57 -1.58
C LEU A 90 -1.65 7.26 -2.24
N GLN A 91 -1.92 6.26 -1.43
CA GLN A 91 -2.44 4.97 -1.83
C GLN A 91 -3.96 5.05 -1.86
N ILE A 92 -4.53 4.61 -2.98
CA ILE A 92 -5.96 4.49 -3.19
C ILE A 92 -6.25 3.01 -3.38
N ILE A 93 -7.13 2.45 -2.56
CA ILE A 93 -7.48 1.02 -2.57
C ILE A 93 -8.96 0.91 -2.90
N GLY A 94 -9.26 0.24 -4.00
CA GLY A 94 -10.62 -0.05 -4.44
C GLY A 94 -11.08 -1.43 -3.99
N ASN A 95 -12.39 -1.65 -4.00
CA ASN A 95 -12.97 -2.98 -3.85
C ASN A 95 -12.74 -3.81 -5.13
N TYR A 96 -12.99 -5.12 -5.07
CA TYR A 96 -12.87 -6.01 -6.24
C TYR A 96 -13.62 -5.45 -7.45
N PHE A 97 -12.95 -5.39 -8.61
CA PHE A 97 -13.47 -4.89 -9.88
C PHE A 97 -13.93 -3.41 -9.86
N ALA A 98 -13.45 -2.61 -8.89
CA ALA A 98 -13.77 -1.20 -8.76
C ALA A 98 -12.69 -0.26 -9.34
N GLU A 99 -11.87 -0.74 -10.28
CA GLU A 99 -10.76 0.03 -10.87
C GLU A 99 -11.26 1.30 -11.56
N ALA A 100 -12.42 1.25 -12.24
CA ALA A 100 -13.02 2.42 -12.88
C ALA A 100 -13.31 3.55 -11.87
N ARG A 101 -13.83 3.19 -10.70
CA ARG A 101 -14.10 4.15 -9.62
C ARG A 101 -12.79 4.68 -9.03
N MET A 102 -11.82 3.79 -8.80
CA MET A 102 -10.50 4.14 -8.28
C MET A 102 -9.78 5.15 -9.20
N LEU A 103 -9.79 4.90 -10.51
CA LEU A 103 -9.23 5.79 -11.53
C LEU A 103 -9.98 7.13 -11.60
N ASN A 104 -11.31 7.13 -11.44
CA ASN A 104 -12.06 8.38 -11.39
C ASN A 104 -11.68 9.23 -10.16
N VAL A 105 -11.52 8.61 -8.98
CA VAL A 105 -11.05 9.33 -7.77
C VAL A 105 -9.66 9.90 -7.99
N ALA A 106 -8.74 9.12 -8.56
CA ALA A 106 -7.40 9.59 -8.90
C ALA A 106 -7.43 10.75 -9.90
N HIS A 107 -8.27 10.67 -10.93
CA HIS A 107 -8.42 11.74 -11.91
C HIS A 107 -8.97 13.02 -11.27
N GLN A 108 -10.01 12.93 -10.43
CA GLN A 108 -10.52 14.09 -9.69
C GLN A 108 -9.46 14.70 -8.76
N PHE A 109 -8.66 13.86 -8.10
CA PHE A 109 -7.55 14.32 -7.27
C PHE A 109 -6.49 15.07 -8.11
N GLN A 110 -6.17 14.59 -9.31
CA GLN A 110 -5.27 15.27 -10.24
C GLN A 110 -5.85 16.57 -10.82
N GLN A 111 -7.17 16.66 -11.00
CA GLN A 111 -7.79 17.93 -11.43
C GLN A 111 -7.77 18.98 -10.31
N ALA A 112 -7.88 18.54 -9.05
CA ALA A 112 -7.81 19.41 -7.89
C ALA A 112 -6.36 19.78 -7.47
N THR A 113 -5.36 19.06 -7.96
CA THR A 113 -3.96 19.21 -7.52
C THR A 113 -2.96 19.15 -8.67
N ASP A 114 -1.90 19.94 -8.60
CA ASP A 114 -0.84 19.99 -9.61
C ASP A 114 0.36 19.09 -9.27
N TRP A 115 0.25 18.23 -8.25
CA TRP A 115 1.35 17.39 -7.78
C TRP A 115 1.87 16.44 -8.86
N HIS A 116 0.98 15.97 -9.72
CA HIS A 116 1.32 15.10 -10.85
C HIS A 116 2.18 15.79 -11.93
N ALA A 117 2.19 17.12 -11.97
CA ALA A 117 2.98 17.92 -12.90
C ALA A 117 4.33 18.38 -12.32
N LYS A 118 4.57 18.16 -11.01
CA LYS A 118 5.78 18.58 -10.31
C LYS A 118 6.79 17.44 -10.29
N ALA A 119 7.96 17.69 -10.87
CA ALA A 119 9.12 16.83 -10.73
C ALA A 119 10.11 17.46 -9.72
N PRO A 120 10.76 16.66 -8.85
CA PRO A 120 11.85 17.16 -8.02
C PRO A 120 12.99 17.67 -8.92
N ALA A 121 13.61 18.79 -8.54
CA ALA A 121 14.83 19.26 -9.20
C ALA A 121 15.94 18.21 -9.01
N LEU A 122 16.60 17.84 -10.11
CA LEU A 122 17.73 16.89 -10.12
C LEU A 122 18.92 17.42 -9.34
#